data_AF-A0AAV2HGX3-F1
#
_entry.id   AF-A0AAV2HGX3-F1
#
_cell.length_a   1.000
_cell.length_b   1.000
_cell.length_c   1.000
_cell.angle_alpha   90.00
_cell.angle_beta   90.00
_cell.angle_gamma   90.00
#
_symmetry.space_group_name_H-M   'P 1'
#
loop_
_entity.id
_entity.type
_entity.pdbx_description
1 polymer ?
#
loop_
_entity_poly.entity_id
_entity_poly.type
_entity_poly.pdbx_seq_one_letter_code
_entity_poly.pdbx_strand_id
1 'polypeptide(L)'
;MLTAKNRDDLEIKGYTIIENAVPDHAQLRDEFFDWMSHHFKNGSAPYSVHSIVRHYGIGYLEPAWAVRLQVKKYFTQLWGTEQLLTSVDAVAIGQPPELGVEEFDNDSNHWLHVDQCAARLGLHAYQGAVYLETAEEEDWTFEVLEGSHQHLETFYGRNDKAKIRSVNTGLWRMRDEDIRWYESLGCSRRRVPARAGDLLLWDSRLVHANARPKQGRQHHDRWRLVVLVCMGPAAFSTKEDMAKKRRAYKEMLMTAHWPSDDVGIMENYLPSYATQPEPKHSVTLPEVAKSTEVKQLVGATPYKVSPKSKVPAGRPKWDPTLRPDMAKRTAKMYSGENCGAQLKSLLLLLTALIVMCLCWNSLH
;
A
#
# COMPACT_ATOMS: atom_id res chain seq x y z
N MET A 1 -17.04 -9.74 4.88
CA MET A 1 -15.93 -10.50 5.50
C MET A 1 -15.13 -11.17 4.39
N LEU A 2 -13.87 -11.53 4.63
CA LEU A 2 -13.12 -12.37 3.68
C LEU A 2 -13.68 -13.80 3.69
N THR A 3 -13.99 -14.33 2.51
CA THR A 3 -14.51 -15.69 2.33
C THR A 3 -13.39 -16.69 2.10
N ALA A 4 -13.70 -17.99 2.15
CA ALA A 4 -12.76 -19.04 1.74
C ALA A 4 -12.32 -18.86 0.29
N LYS A 5 -13.28 -18.60 -0.62
CA LYS A 5 -13.02 -18.29 -2.02
C LYS A 5 -12.01 -17.15 -2.19
N ASN A 6 -12.11 -16.08 -1.40
CA ASN A 6 -11.16 -14.97 -1.50
C ASN A 6 -9.72 -15.39 -1.13
N ARG A 7 -9.57 -16.34 -0.20
CA ARG A 7 -8.26 -16.88 0.17
C ARG A 7 -7.73 -17.80 -0.94
N ASP A 8 -8.59 -18.66 -1.48
CA ASP A 8 -8.25 -19.54 -2.60
C ASP A 8 -7.83 -18.72 -3.83
N ASP A 9 -8.54 -17.62 -4.13
CA ASP A 9 -8.20 -16.70 -5.21
C ASP A 9 -6.81 -16.04 -4.97
N LEU A 10 -6.53 -15.57 -3.75
CA LEU A 10 -5.19 -15.03 -3.43
C LEU A 10 -4.08 -16.09 -3.54
N GLU A 11 -4.35 -17.33 -3.15
CA GLU A 11 -3.37 -18.42 -3.23
C GLU A 11 -3.10 -18.84 -4.69
N ILE A 12 -4.15 -19.04 -5.48
CA ILE A 12 -4.08 -19.58 -6.83
C ILE A 12 -3.80 -18.49 -7.86
N LYS A 13 -4.53 -17.37 -7.81
CA LYS A 13 -4.50 -16.29 -8.81
C LYS A 13 -3.54 -15.17 -8.43
N GLY A 14 -3.32 -14.98 -7.13
CA GLY A 14 -2.52 -13.88 -6.58
C GLY A 14 -3.31 -12.61 -6.33
N TYR A 15 -4.62 -12.58 -6.65
CA TYR A 15 -5.52 -11.47 -6.39
C TYR A 15 -6.93 -11.97 -6.10
N THR A 16 -7.75 -11.13 -5.44
CA THR A 16 -9.18 -11.36 -5.20
C THR A 16 -9.95 -10.04 -5.24
N ILE A 17 -11.24 -10.12 -5.55
CA ILE A 17 -12.19 -9.01 -5.38
C ILE A 17 -13.08 -9.30 -4.18
N ILE A 18 -13.31 -8.28 -3.37
CA ILE A 18 -14.30 -8.26 -2.30
C ILE A 18 -15.38 -7.26 -2.70
N GLU A 19 -16.55 -7.81 -3.02
CA GLU A 19 -17.67 -7.04 -3.52
C GLU A 19 -18.22 -6.09 -2.44
N ASN A 20 -18.59 -4.88 -2.87
CA ASN A 20 -19.25 -3.88 -2.01
C ASN A 20 -18.53 -3.67 -0.65
N ALA A 21 -17.20 -3.62 -0.71
CA ALA A 21 -16.35 -3.39 0.46
C ALA A 21 -16.54 -2.00 1.06
N VAL A 22 -16.90 -1.02 0.22
CA VAL A 22 -17.21 0.38 0.56
C VAL A 22 -18.62 0.72 0.05
N PRO A 23 -19.67 0.55 0.88
CA PRO A 23 -21.06 0.74 0.45
C PRO A 23 -21.45 2.19 0.12
N ASP A 24 -20.80 3.16 0.72
CA ASP A 24 -21.00 4.61 0.51
C ASP A 24 -20.09 5.18 -0.60
N HIS A 25 -19.55 4.32 -1.47
CA HIS A 25 -18.62 4.70 -2.55
C HIS A 25 -19.10 5.88 -3.40
N ALA A 26 -20.41 6.00 -3.65
CA ALA A 26 -20.97 7.10 -4.44
C ALA A 26 -20.75 8.46 -3.77
N GLN A 27 -20.95 8.56 -2.45
CA GLN A 27 -20.69 9.80 -1.71
C GLN A 27 -19.19 10.13 -1.73
N LEU A 28 -18.33 9.14 -1.45
CA LEU A 28 -16.88 9.35 -1.42
C LEU A 28 -16.32 9.73 -2.80
N ARG A 29 -16.91 9.17 -3.86
CA ARG A 29 -16.64 9.55 -5.25
C ARG A 29 -16.98 11.01 -5.49
N ASP A 30 -18.18 11.43 -5.10
CA ASP A 30 -18.65 12.81 -5.30
C ASP A 30 -17.76 13.81 -4.55
N GLU A 31 -17.32 13.48 -3.33
CA GLU A 31 -16.36 14.31 -2.57
C GLU A 31 -15.01 14.49 -3.30
N PHE A 32 -14.51 13.46 -3.99
CA PHE A 32 -13.31 13.60 -4.84
C PHE A 32 -13.58 14.46 -6.08
N PHE A 33 -14.73 14.32 -6.72
CA PHE A 33 -15.11 15.16 -7.86
C PHE A 33 -15.35 16.62 -7.47
N ASP A 34 -15.91 16.86 -6.29
CA ASP A 34 -16.07 18.20 -5.73
C ASP A 34 -14.70 18.83 -5.42
N TRP A 35 -13.80 18.07 -4.79
CA TRP A 35 -12.41 18.51 -4.57
C TRP A 35 -11.72 18.84 -5.90
N MET A 36 -11.87 17.99 -6.92
CA MET A 36 -11.31 18.25 -8.25
C MET A 36 -11.91 19.50 -8.89
N SER A 37 -13.23 19.61 -8.92
CA SER A 37 -13.93 20.75 -9.55
C SER A 37 -13.65 22.07 -8.85
N HIS A 38 -13.40 22.03 -7.54
CA HIS A 38 -13.05 23.21 -6.75
C HIS A 38 -11.64 23.72 -7.08
N HIS A 39 -10.67 22.82 -7.27
CA HIS A 39 -9.25 23.16 -7.42
C HIS A 39 -8.73 23.14 -8.86
N PHE A 40 -9.37 22.41 -9.77
CA PHE A 40 -8.91 22.21 -11.14
C PHE A 40 -10.05 22.61 -12.09
N LYS A 41 -10.03 23.88 -12.49
CA LYS A 41 -11.11 24.50 -13.28
C LYS A 41 -10.91 24.28 -14.78
N ASN A 42 -11.93 24.62 -15.56
CA ASN A 42 -11.89 24.65 -17.03
C ASN A 42 -11.45 23.33 -17.69
N GLY A 43 -11.85 22.19 -17.11
CA GLY A 43 -11.52 20.87 -17.62
C GLY A 43 -10.09 20.40 -17.31
N SER A 44 -9.35 21.13 -16.48
CA SER A 44 -8.06 20.66 -15.96
C SER A 44 -8.26 19.58 -14.89
N ALA A 45 -7.24 18.75 -14.70
CA ALA A 45 -7.21 17.66 -13.72
C ALA A 45 -5.92 17.71 -12.89
N PRO A 46 -5.90 17.08 -11.70
CA PRO A 46 -4.67 16.95 -10.92
C PRO A 46 -3.58 16.28 -11.74
N TYR A 47 -2.36 16.79 -11.63
CA TYR A 47 -1.21 16.16 -12.28
C TYR A 47 -1.05 14.72 -11.79
N SER A 48 -0.92 13.82 -12.75
CA SER A 48 -0.78 12.39 -12.52
C SER A 48 0.33 11.82 -13.40
N VAL A 49 0.87 10.67 -12.98
CA VAL A 49 1.75 9.86 -13.82
C VAL A 49 1.09 8.49 -13.93
N HIS A 50 0.80 8.04 -15.16
CA HIS A 50 0.01 6.83 -15.40
C HIS A 50 -1.33 6.82 -14.64
N SER A 51 -2.05 7.95 -14.63
CA SER A 51 -3.28 8.20 -13.86
C SER A 51 -3.12 8.15 -12.33
N ILE A 52 -1.90 8.11 -11.79
CA ILE A 52 -1.64 8.06 -10.35
C ILE A 52 -1.29 9.45 -9.82
N VAL A 53 -2.16 10.00 -8.97
CA VAL A 53 -1.97 11.30 -8.31
C VAL A 53 -1.26 11.09 -6.98
N ARG A 54 0.00 11.54 -6.88
CA ARG A 54 0.86 11.44 -5.69
C ARG A 54 1.08 12.77 -4.96
N HIS A 55 0.33 13.78 -5.36
CA HIS A 55 0.54 15.15 -4.91
C HIS A 55 -0.73 15.72 -4.29
N TYR A 56 -0.69 17.00 -3.95
CA TYR A 56 -1.82 17.75 -3.40
C TYR A 56 -2.34 17.16 -2.08
N GLY A 57 -1.52 16.35 -1.39
CA GLY A 57 -1.90 15.51 -0.25
C GLY A 57 -3.21 14.76 -0.46
N ILE A 58 -3.46 14.29 -1.68
CA ILE A 58 -4.69 13.58 -2.04
C ILE A 58 -4.95 12.37 -1.14
N GLY A 59 -3.88 11.71 -0.66
CA GLY A 59 -3.95 10.62 0.29
C GLY A 59 -4.47 11.01 1.68
N TYR A 60 -4.47 12.29 2.04
CA TYR A 60 -4.97 12.80 3.32
C TYR A 60 -6.39 13.39 3.26
N LEU A 61 -7.00 13.46 2.08
CA LEU A 61 -8.38 13.92 1.95
C LEU A 61 -9.33 13.03 2.75
N GLU A 62 -10.44 13.63 3.18
CA GLU A 62 -11.49 12.94 3.95
C GLU A 62 -11.99 11.65 3.28
N PRO A 63 -12.36 11.63 1.97
CA PRO A 63 -12.81 10.40 1.34
C PRO A 63 -11.72 9.31 1.27
N ALA A 64 -10.44 9.69 1.15
CA ALA A 64 -9.33 8.74 1.18
C ALA A 64 -9.21 8.06 2.56
N TRP A 65 -9.46 8.79 3.66
CA TRP A 65 -9.47 8.23 5.01
C TRP A 65 -10.70 7.38 5.28
N ALA A 66 -11.87 7.83 4.84
CA ALA A 66 -13.11 7.07 4.95
C ALA A 66 -12.98 5.69 4.30
N VAL A 67 -12.45 5.64 3.07
CA VAL A 67 -12.17 4.37 2.37
C VAL A 67 -11.24 3.48 3.19
N ARG A 68 -10.08 4.00 3.63
CA ARG A 68 -9.08 3.20 4.37
C ARG A 68 -9.68 2.58 5.64
N LEU A 69 -10.47 3.33 6.39
CA LEU A 69 -11.09 2.85 7.61
C LEU A 69 -12.12 1.74 7.33
N GLN A 70 -12.93 1.87 6.28
CA GLN A 70 -13.92 0.85 5.94
C GLN A 70 -13.30 -0.48 5.50
N VAL A 71 -12.15 -0.44 4.81
CA VAL A 71 -11.49 -1.65 4.32
C VAL A 71 -10.52 -2.29 5.31
N LYS A 72 -10.15 -1.60 6.39
CA LYS A 72 -9.24 -2.10 7.44
C LYS A 72 -9.60 -3.50 7.90
N LYS A 73 -10.88 -3.78 8.11
CA LYS A 73 -11.40 -5.09 8.55
C LYS A 73 -10.97 -6.27 7.67
N TYR A 74 -10.77 -6.05 6.36
CA TYR A 74 -10.31 -7.08 5.43
C TYR A 74 -8.82 -7.35 5.60
N PHE A 75 -8.01 -6.31 5.75
CA PHE A 75 -6.58 -6.44 6.07
C PHE A 75 -6.36 -7.08 7.45
N THR A 76 -7.20 -6.77 8.45
CA THR A 76 -7.17 -7.45 9.75
C THR A 76 -7.35 -8.95 9.57
N GLN A 77 -8.30 -9.38 8.73
CA GLN A 77 -8.58 -10.78 8.45
C GLN A 77 -7.50 -11.48 7.60
N LEU A 78 -6.83 -10.74 6.70
CA LEU A 78 -5.68 -11.26 5.96
C LEU A 78 -4.50 -11.55 6.89
N TRP A 79 -4.18 -10.58 7.75
CA TRP A 79 -3.00 -10.66 8.60
C TRP A 79 -3.25 -11.35 9.94
N GLY A 80 -4.52 -11.54 10.34
CA GLY A 80 -4.88 -12.11 11.64
C GLY A 80 -4.56 -11.20 12.83
N THR A 81 -4.48 -9.89 12.61
CA THR A 81 -4.18 -8.90 13.65
C THR A 81 -4.84 -7.55 13.35
N GLU A 82 -5.37 -6.90 14.40
CA GLU A 82 -5.92 -5.53 14.32
C GLU A 82 -4.83 -4.45 14.34
N GLN A 83 -3.61 -4.83 14.74
CA GLN A 83 -2.49 -3.92 14.86
C GLN A 83 -1.82 -3.74 13.50
N LEU A 84 -2.42 -2.88 12.69
CA LEU A 84 -1.98 -2.60 11.34
C LEU A 84 -1.36 -1.20 11.24
N LEU A 85 -0.48 -1.04 10.28
CA LEU A 85 -0.06 0.24 9.75
C LEU A 85 -0.60 0.36 8.32
N THR A 86 -0.96 1.56 7.90
CA THR A 86 -1.47 1.84 6.54
C THR A 86 -0.48 2.67 5.74
N SER A 87 -0.41 2.48 4.43
CA SER A 87 0.14 3.49 3.53
C SER A 87 -0.79 4.70 3.46
N VAL A 88 -0.22 5.88 3.27
CA VAL A 88 -0.94 7.10 2.86
C VAL A 88 -0.55 7.39 1.41
N ASP A 89 -0.92 6.46 0.55
CA ASP A 89 -0.53 6.40 -0.86
C ASP A 89 -1.46 7.25 -1.75
N ALA A 90 -1.17 7.20 -3.04
CA ALA A 90 -1.87 7.85 -4.13
C ALA A 90 -3.34 7.45 -4.29
N VAL A 91 -4.06 8.31 -5.00
CA VAL A 91 -5.36 8.00 -5.60
C VAL A 91 -5.15 7.98 -7.11
N ALA A 92 -5.69 6.98 -7.77
CA ALA A 92 -5.70 6.91 -9.22
C ALA A 92 -6.90 7.66 -9.77
N ILE A 93 -6.64 8.67 -10.60
CA ILE A 93 -7.63 9.49 -11.29
C ILE A 93 -7.24 9.52 -12.76
N GLY A 94 -8.14 9.01 -13.60
CA GLY A 94 -7.95 8.91 -15.04
C GLY A 94 -9.17 9.42 -15.76
N GLN A 95 -8.97 10.41 -16.63
CA GLN A 95 -10.03 10.93 -17.48
C GLN A 95 -10.43 9.90 -18.55
N PRO A 96 -11.65 9.96 -19.07
CA PRO A 96 -11.98 9.26 -20.30
C PRO A 96 -11.02 9.67 -21.43
N PRO A 97 -10.29 8.73 -22.07
CA PRO A 97 -9.42 9.03 -23.21
C PRO A 97 -10.16 9.70 -24.38
N GLU A 98 -11.48 9.52 -24.46
CA GLU A 98 -12.38 10.17 -25.41
C GLU A 98 -12.33 11.71 -25.33
N LEU A 99 -11.89 12.28 -24.21
CA LEU A 99 -11.67 13.72 -24.06
C LEU A 99 -10.37 14.21 -24.73
N GLY A 100 -9.53 13.32 -25.25
CA GLY A 100 -8.28 13.65 -25.94
C GLY A 100 -7.13 14.04 -25.01
N VAL A 101 -7.28 13.88 -23.69
CA VAL A 101 -6.25 14.18 -22.68
C VAL A 101 -5.44 12.94 -22.30
N GLU A 102 -6.11 11.81 -22.16
CA GLU A 102 -5.50 10.51 -21.85
C GLU A 102 -5.40 9.67 -23.13
N GLU A 103 -4.45 8.74 -23.13
CA GLU A 103 -4.26 7.80 -24.24
C GLU A 103 -5.10 6.54 -24.02
N PHE A 104 -5.62 5.97 -25.10
CA PHE A 104 -6.16 4.61 -25.09
C PHE A 104 -5.04 3.58 -24.86
N ASP A 105 -5.46 2.36 -24.54
CA ASP A 105 -4.56 1.22 -24.44
C ASP A 105 -3.80 0.97 -25.73
N ASN A 106 -2.58 0.46 -25.58
CA ASN A 106 -1.73 0.06 -26.68
C ASN A 106 -1.04 -1.23 -26.30
N ASP A 107 -1.38 -2.31 -27.00
CA ASP A 107 -0.83 -3.66 -26.77
C ASP A 107 0.71 -3.68 -26.83
N SER A 108 1.32 -2.75 -27.56
CA SER A 108 2.77 -2.61 -27.72
C SER A 108 3.45 -1.87 -26.57
N ASN A 109 2.69 -1.26 -25.65
CA ASN A 109 3.22 -0.42 -24.58
C ASN A 109 2.52 -0.69 -23.24
N HIS A 110 2.79 -1.87 -22.67
CA HIS A 110 2.32 -2.23 -21.34
C HIS A 110 3.21 -1.67 -20.22
N TRP A 111 2.62 -1.49 -19.03
CA TRP A 111 3.36 -1.19 -17.78
C TRP A 111 3.32 -2.35 -16.78
N LEU A 112 3.15 -3.60 -17.24
CA LEU A 112 3.29 -4.76 -16.36
C LEU A 112 4.61 -4.72 -15.59
N HIS A 113 4.52 -4.75 -14.27
CA HIS A 113 5.64 -4.69 -13.36
C HIS A 113 5.36 -5.51 -12.10
N VAL A 114 6.41 -5.78 -11.33
CA VAL A 114 6.31 -6.29 -9.97
C VAL A 114 7.01 -5.33 -9.03
N ASP A 115 6.32 -4.91 -7.97
CA ASP A 115 6.85 -4.01 -6.95
C ASP A 115 7.76 -4.72 -5.95
N GLN A 116 7.54 -6.02 -5.73
CA GLN A 116 8.39 -6.76 -4.81
C GLN A 116 9.73 -7.10 -5.45
N CYS A 117 10.78 -6.36 -5.08
CA CYS A 117 12.13 -6.61 -5.55
C CYS A 117 12.72 -7.94 -5.04
N ALA A 118 13.78 -8.40 -5.71
CA ALA A 118 14.39 -9.70 -5.42
C ALA A 118 15.00 -9.83 -4.01
N ALA A 119 15.23 -8.73 -3.30
CA ALA A 119 15.73 -8.76 -1.93
C ALA A 119 14.64 -9.06 -0.88
N ARG A 120 13.36 -9.01 -1.26
CA ARG A 120 12.20 -9.30 -0.40
C ARG A 120 11.78 -10.75 -0.59
N LEU A 121 12.00 -11.59 0.42
CA LEU A 121 11.80 -13.05 0.38
C LEU A 121 10.44 -13.44 0.96
N GLY A 122 9.69 -14.25 0.22
CA GLY A 122 8.30 -14.59 0.57
C GLY A 122 7.33 -13.40 0.48
N LEU A 123 6.16 -13.49 1.08
CA LEU A 123 5.16 -12.41 1.05
C LEU A 123 5.58 -11.22 1.94
N HIS A 124 5.63 -10.01 1.37
CA HIS A 124 5.86 -8.77 2.15
C HIS A 124 4.61 -7.92 2.33
N ALA A 125 3.70 -7.89 1.36
CA ALA A 125 2.46 -7.13 1.48
C ALA A 125 1.33 -7.72 0.65
N TYR A 126 0.10 -7.47 1.09
CA TYR A 126 -1.04 -7.43 0.19
C TYR A 126 -1.32 -5.97 -0.13
N GLN A 127 -1.28 -5.61 -1.40
CA GLN A 127 -1.69 -4.31 -1.87
C GLN A 127 -3.20 -4.32 -2.16
N GLY A 128 -3.79 -3.13 -2.27
CA GLY A 128 -5.23 -2.99 -2.42
C GLY A 128 -5.64 -1.74 -3.20
N ALA A 129 -6.75 -1.86 -3.90
CA ALA A 129 -7.35 -0.85 -4.76
C ALA A 129 -8.86 -0.86 -4.54
N VAL A 130 -9.40 0.25 -4.03
CA VAL A 130 -10.85 0.43 -3.88
C VAL A 130 -11.37 1.23 -5.06
N TYR A 131 -12.25 0.63 -5.83
CA TYR A 131 -12.88 1.27 -6.98
C TYR A 131 -14.06 2.12 -6.50
N LEU A 132 -14.03 3.42 -6.78
CA LEU A 132 -15.16 4.33 -6.52
C LEU A 132 -16.00 4.58 -7.78
N GLU A 133 -15.50 4.13 -8.91
CA GLU A 133 -16.19 4.05 -10.19
C GLU A 133 -16.15 2.63 -10.72
N THR A 134 -17.15 2.23 -11.51
CA THR A 134 -17.18 0.90 -12.13
C THR A 134 -16.21 0.86 -13.31
N ALA A 135 -15.42 -0.20 -13.38
CA ALA A 135 -14.56 -0.52 -14.50
C ALA A 135 -14.93 -1.89 -15.07
N GLU A 136 -15.48 -1.91 -16.28
CA GLU A 136 -15.62 -3.13 -17.08
C GLU A 136 -14.31 -3.51 -17.76
N GLU A 137 -14.25 -4.68 -18.40
CA GLU A 137 -13.02 -5.23 -18.97
C GLU A 137 -12.30 -4.28 -19.95
N GLU A 138 -13.07 -3.42 -20.63
CA GLU A 138 -12.55 -2.44 -21.58
C GLU A 138 -12.19 -1.08 -20.96
N ASP A 139 -12.57 -0.82 -19.71
CA ASP A 139 -12.35 0.44 -18.98
C ASP A 139 -10.96 0.50 -18.32
N TRP A 140 -10.76 1.45 -17.39
CA TRP A 140 -9.56 1.59 -16.56
C TRP A 140 -9.41 0.50 -15.50
N THR A 141 -9.01 -0.70 -15.93
CA THR A 141 -8.92 -1.88 -15.06
C THR A 141 -7.54 -2.08 -14.44
N PHE A 142 -7.51 -2.94 -13.43
CA PHE A 142 -6.28 -3.57 -12.98
C PHE A 142 -5.93 -4.70 -13.94
N GLU A 143 -4.71 -4.70 -14.46
CA GLU A 143 -4.24 -5.78 -15.31
C GLU A 143 -3.20 -6.61 -14.57
N VAL A 144 -3.28 -7.93 -14.73
CA VAL A 144 -2.45 -8.89 -14.01
C VAL A 144 -1.89 -9.94 -14.94
N LEU A 145 -0.80 -10.57 -14.51
CA LEU A 145 -0.40 -11.89 -14.97
C LEU A 145 -0.78 -12.89 -13.89
N GLU A 146 -2.00 -13.40 -13.95
CA GLU A 146 -2.60 -14.30 -12.97
C GLU A 146 -1.70 -15.50 -12.71
N GLY A 147 -1.43 -15.80 -11.43
CA GLY A 147 -0.54 -16.89 -11.00
C GLY A 147 0.96 -16.55 -10.94
N SER A 148 1.38 -15.39 -11.48
CA SER A 148 2.81 -15.02 -11.54
C SER A 148 3.50 -14.89 -10.17
N HIS A 149 2.74 -14.60 -9.11
CA HIS A 149 3.26 -14.50 -7.73
C HIS A 149 3.90 -15.81 -7.24
N GLN A 150 3.47 -16.95 -7.76
CA GLN A 150 4.01 -18.28 -7.41
C GLN A 150 5.40 -18.52 -8.01
N HIS A 151 5.79 -17.77 -9.05
CA HIS A 151 7.01 -18.01 -9.81
C HIS A 151 8.06 -16.90 -9.66
N LEU A 152 7.80 -15.86 -8.85
CA LEU A 152 8.69 -14.70 -8.72
C LEU A 152 10.10 -15.07 -8.25
N GLU A 153 10.22 -15.99 -7.30
CA GLU A 153 11.53 -16.44 -6.81
C GLU A 153 12.32 -17.16 -7.91
N THR A 154 11.67 -18.04 -8.67
CA THR A 154 12.26 -18.71 -9.83
C THR A 154 12.63 -17.71 -10.92
N PHE A 155 11.80 -16.69 -11.16
CA PHE A 155 12.05 -15.62 -12.12
C PHE A 155 13.35 -14.88 -11.79
N TYR A 156 13.53 -14.44 -10.55
CA TYR A 156 14.75 -13.77 -10.14
C TYR A 156 15.96 -14.71 -10.09
N GLY A 157 15.75 -16.00 -9.84
CA GLY A 157 16.81 -17.01 -9.91
C GLY A 157 17.37 -17.22 -11.32
N ARG A 158 16.58 -16.96 -12.37
CA ARG A 158 17.01 -17.12 -13.78
C ARG A 158 17.34 -15.82 -14.50
N ASN A 159 16.98 -14.67 -13.94
CA ASN A 159 17.14 -13.36 -14.59
C ASN A 159 17.91 -12.38 -13.70
N ASP A 160 19.24 -12.45 -13.77
CA ASP A 160 20.13 -11.59 -12.98
C ASP A 160 19.93 -10.10 -13.25
N LYS A 161 19.61 -9.74 -14.49
CA LYS A 161 19.32 -8.34 -14.85
C LYS A 161 18.10 -7.84 -14.09
N ALA A 162 17.01 -8.61 -14.10
CA ALA A 162 15.79 -8.27 -13.38
C ALA A 162 16.04 -8.24 -11.86
N LYS A 163 16.74 -9.24 -11.35
CA LYS A 163 17.13 -9.35 -9.94
C LYS A 163 17.87 -8.10 -9.47
N ILE A 164 19.00 -7.76 -10.09
CA ILE A 164 19.83 -6.62 -9.70
C ILE A 164 19.08 -5.29 -9.88
N ARG A 165 18.41 -5.10 -11.02
CA ARG A 165 17.70 -3.84 -11.29
C ARG A 165 16.56 -3.64 -10.30
N SER A 166 15.78 -4.67 -10.00
CA SER A 166 14.66 -4.56 -9.05
C SER A 166 15.11 -4.09 -7.66
N VAL A 167 16.29 -4.53 -7.20
CA VAL A 167 16.84 -4.10 -5.90
C VAL A 167 17.18 -2.62 -5.90
N ASN A 168 17.67 -2.10 -7.03
CA ASN A 168 18.08 -0.70 -7.16
C ASN A 168 16.89 0.25 -7.39
N THR A 169 15.89 -0.17 -8.15
CA THR A 169 14.74 0.66 -8.52
C THR A 169 13.53 0.45 -7.61
N GLY A 170 13.51 -0.62 -6.82
CA GLY A 170 12.38 -1.01 -5.99
C GLY A 170 11.24 -1.69 -6.76
N LEU A 171 11.38 -1.92 -8.07
CA LEU A 171 10.42 -2.64 -8.92
C LEU A 171 11.10 -3.19 -10.17
N TRP A 172 10.48 -4.15 -10.85
CA TRP A 172 10.89 -4.57 -12.20
C TRP A 172 9.74 -4.43 -13.19
N ARG A 173 9.91 -3.59 -14.22
CA ARG A 173 9.02 -3.55 -15.39
C ARG A 173 9.32 -4.75 -16.27
N MET A 174 8.30 -5.56 -16.55
CA MET A 174 8.41 -6.72 -17.41
C MET A 174 8.73 -6.33 -18.84
N ARG A 175 9.46 -7.21 -19.51
CA ARG A 175 9.65 -7.20 -20.96
C ARG A 175 8.79 -8.30 -21.58
N ASP A 176 8.56 -8.24 -22.88
CA ASP A 176 7.77 -9.27 -23.57
C ASP A 176 8.32 -10.68 -23.37
N GLU A 177 9.64 -10.86 -23.28
CA GLU A 177 10.25 -12.16 -22.98
C GLU A 177 10.01 -12.64 -21.54
N ASP A 178 9.86 -11.70 -20.59
CA ASP A 178 9.52 -12.03 -19.21
C ASP A 178 8.05 -12.49 -19.16
N ILE A 179 7.16 -11.79 -19.86
CA ILE A 179 5.72 -12.15 -19.97
C ILE A 179 5.56 -13.54 -20.61
N ARG A 180 6.17 -13.77 -21.79
CA ARG A 180 6.11 -15.08 -22.48
C ARG A 180 6.59 -16.23 -21.60
N TRP A 181 7.57 -16.00 -20.73
CA TRP A 181 8.04 -17.03 -19.82
C TRP A 181 7.02 -17.36 -18.72
N TYR A 182 6.38 -16.36 -18.13
CA TYR A 182 5.29 -16.61 -17.19
C TYR A 182 4.11 -17.31 -17.88
N GLU A 183 3.77 -16.91 -19.11
CA GLU A 183 2.74 -17.58 -19.92
C GLU A 183 3.09 -19.04 -20.21
N SER A 184 4.36 -19.37 -20.47
CA SER A 184 4.79 -20.76 -20.66
C SER A 184 4.73 -21.59 -19.37
N LEU A 185 4.54 -20.97 -18.22
CA LEU A 185 4.26 -21.63 -16.93
C LEU A 185 2.75 -21.70 -16.61
N GLY A 186 1.89 -21.26 -17.54
CA GLY A 186 0.44 -21.25 -17.36
C GLY A 186 -0.13 -19.98 -16.74
N CYS A 187 0.70 -18.95 -16.49
CA CYS A 187 0.19 -17.65 -16.04
C CYS A 187 -0.62 -16.98 -17.17
N SER A 188 -1.67 -16.25 -16.83
CA SER A 188 -2.57 -15.65 -17.83
C SER A 188 -2.66 -14.13 -17.66
N ARG A 189 -2.41 -13.38 -18.74
CA ARG A 189 -2.64 -11.93 -18.73
C ARG A 189 -4.15 -11.64 -18.72
N ARG A 190 -4.62 -10.87 -17.74
CA ARG A 190 -6.04 -10.57 -17.54
C ARG A 190 -6.25 -9.11 -17.18
N ARG A 191 -7.27 -8.50 -17.78
CA ARG A 191 -7.89 -7.27 -17.28
C ARG A 191 -8.96 -7.65 -16.29
N VAL A 192 -8.96 -7.04 -15.12
CA VAL A 192 -9.81 -7.42 -13.98
C VAL A 192 -10.89 -6.35 -13.81
N PRO A 193 -12.16 -6.63 -14.20
CA PRO A 193 -13.27 -5.73 -13.94
C PRO A 193 -13.54 -5.60 -12.45
N ALA A 194 -14.00 -4.43 -12.02
CA ALA A 194 -14.39 -4.15 -10.64
C ALA A 194 -15.56 -3.16 -10.62
N ARG A 195 -16.54 -3.38 -9.75
CA ARG A 195 -17.68 -2.48 -9.58
C ARG A 195 -17.33 -1.36 -8.61
N ALA A 196 -18.04 -0.25 -8.69
CA ALA A 196 -17.94 0.79 -7.68
C ALA A 196 -18.27 0.21 -6.29
N GLY A 197 -17.43 0.51 -5.30
CA GLY A 197 -17.46 -0.03 -3.95
C GLY A 197 -16.62 -1.30 -3.74
N ASP A 198 -16.10 -1.93 -4.80
CA ASP A 198 -15.31 -3.14 -4.66
C ASP A 198 -13.88 -2.86 -4.18
N LEU A 199 -13.35 -3.79 -3.39
CA LEU A 199 -11.95 -3.82 -3.00
C LEU A 199 -11.24 -4.96 -3.74
N LEU A 200 -10.30 -4.61 -4.59
CA LEU A 200 -9.34 -5.55 -5.19
C LEU A 200 -8.12 -5.65 -4.28
N LEU A 201 -7.72 -6.87 -3.90
CA LEU A 201 -6.52 -7.16 -3.13
C LEU A 201 -5.59 -8.07 -3.93
N TRP A 202 -4.27 -7.83 -3.86
CA TRP A 202 -3.29 -8.69 -4.52
C TRP A 202 -2.02 -8.88 -3.70
N ASP A 203 -1.37 -10.02 -3.91
CA ASP A 203 -0.05 -10.35 -3.40
C ASP A 203 1.00 -9.43 -4.04
N SER A 204 1.89 -8.81 -3.26
CA SER A 204 2.91 -7.90 -3.78
C SER A 204 3.89 -8.53 -4.78
N ARG A 205 3.92 -9.86 -4.86
CA ARG A 205 4.70 -10.64 -5.83
C ARG A 205 4.01 -10.77 -7.19
N LEU A 206 2.72 -10.46 -7.29
CA LEU A 206 1.95 -10.56 -8.52
C LEU A 206 2.42 -9.49 -9.51
N VAL A 207 2.67 -9.90 -10.75
CA VAL A 207 2.94 -8.97 -11.85
C VAL A 207 1.64 -8.30 -12.26
N HIS A 208 1.64 -6.96 -12.27
CA HIS A 208 0.43 -6.18 -12.51
C HIS A 208 0.72 -4.83 -13.16
N ALA A 209 -0.34 -4.18 -13.63
CA ALA A 209 -0.33 -2.85 -14.20
C ALA A 209 -1.69 -2.16 -14.00
N ASN A 210 -1.68 -0.86 -14.25
CA ASN A 210 -2.91 -0.16 -14.60
C ASN A 210 -3.12 -0.32 -16.11
N ALA A 211 -4.28 -0.79 -16.53
CA ALA A 211 -4.65 -0.81 -17.93
C ALA A 211 -5.43 0.45 -18.30
N ARG A 212 -5.06 1.05 -19.43
CA ARG A 212 -5.80 2.16 -20.04
C ARG A 212 -7.04 1.63 -20.76
N PRO A 213 -8.09 2.42 -20.95
CA PRO A 213 -9.29 1.95 -21.64
C PRO A 213 -8.99 1.57 -23.09
N LYS A 214 -9.72 0.59 -23.61
CA LYS A 214 -9.63 0.21 -25.02
C LYS A 214 -10.43 1.17 -25.89
N GLN A 215 -9.93 1.42 -27.09
CA GLN A 215 -10.67 2.22 -28.07
C GLN A 215 -11.97 1.50 -28.46
N GLY A 216 -13.08 2.25 -28.49
CA GLY A 216 -14.40 1.71 -28.83
C GLY A 216 -15.14 1.01 -27.68
N ARG A 217 -14.66 1.16 -26.43
CA ARG A 217 -15.31 0.62 -25.24
C ARG A 217 -16.77 1.06 -25.14
N GLN A 218 -17.66 0.23 -24.59
CA GLN A 218 -19.08 0.58 -24.51
C GLN A 218 -19.39 1.87 -23.74
N HIS A 219 -18.62 2.16 -22.68
CA HIS A 219 -18.90 3.24 -21.72
C HIS A 219 -17.85 4.36 -21.79
N HIS A 220 -17.99 5.23 -22.79
CA HIS A 220 -17.06 6.30 -23.13
C HIS A 220 -16.91 7.42 -22.10
N ASP A 221 -17.81 7.55 -21.14
CA ASP A 221 -17.85 8.63 -20.16
C ASP A 221 -17.23 8.25 -18.81
N ARG A 222 -16.92 6.95 -18.60
CA ARG A 222 -16.44 6.45 -17.31
C ARG A 222 -15.02 6.89 -17.00
N TRP A 223 -14.89 7.51 -15.83
CA TRP A 223 -13.62 7.89 -15.21
C TRP A 223 -12.99 6.70 -14.46
N ARG A 224 -11.69 6.78 -14.25
CA ARG A 224 -11.01 6.02 -13.20
C ARG A 224 -11.04 6.83 -11.91
N LEU A 225 -11.53 6.24 -10.83
CA LEU A 225 -11.33 6.74 -9.49
C LEU A 225 -11.07 5.58 -8.54
N VAL A 226 -9.82 5.43 -8.11
CA VAL A 226 -9.38 4.30 -7.29
C VAL A 226 -8.53 4.79 -6.12
N VAL A 227 -8.89 4.44 -4.90
CA VAL A 227 -8.06 4.71 -3.72
C VAL A 227 -7.12 3.53 -3.49
N LEU A 228 -5.81 3.78 -3.55
CA LEU A 228 -4.81 2.76 -3.23
C LEU A 228 -4.65 2.63 -1.71
N VAL A 229 -4.74 1.40 -1.22
CA VAL A 229 -4.68 1.08 0.19
C VAL A 229 -3.80 -0.15 0.38
N CYS A 230 -2.75 -0.02 1.16
CA CYS A 230 -1.99 -1.16 1.63
C CYS A 230 -1.90 -1.08 3.15
N MET A 231 -2.16 -2.19 3.83
CA MET A 231 -1.98 -2.29 5.27
C MET A 231 -1.16 -3.53 5.61
N GLY A 232 -0.27 -3.36 6.58
CA GLY A 232 0.63 -4.40 7.05
C GLY A 232 0.75 -4.40 8.57
N PRO A 233 1.08 -5.53 9.20
CA PRO A 233 1.23 -5.62 10.64
C PRO A 233 2.21 -4.59 11.20
N ALA A 234 1.81 -3.88 12.26
CA ALA A 234 2.70 -2.94 12.96
C ALA A 234 3.97 -3.62 13.49
N ALA A 235 3.89 -4.92 13.80
CA ALA A 235 5.01 -5.73 14.23
C ALA A 235 6.12 -5.90 13.18
N PHE A 236 5.86 -5.59 11.90
CA PHE A 236 6.86 -5.63 10.83
C PHE A 236 7.71 -4.35 10.76
N SER A 237 7.28 -3.28 11.44
CA SER A 237 7.93 -1.97 11.36
C SER A 237 9.12 -1.83 12.27
N THR A 238 10.22 -1.36 11.69
CA THR A 238 11.40 -0.90 12.43
C THR A 238 11.12 0.40 13.18
N LYS A 239 12.01 0.78 14.11
CA LYS A 239 11.91 2.09 14.80
C LYS A 239 12.06 3.25 13.83
N GLU A 240 12.91 3.07 12.82
CA GLU A 240 13.19 4.01 11.74
C GLU A 240 11.96 4.20 10.85
N ASP A 241 11.30 3.11 10.44
CA ASP A 241 10.05 3.18 9.68
C ASP A 241 8.94 3.87 10.49
N MET A 242 8.82 3.56 11.78
CA MET A 242 7.88 4.26 12.66
C MET A 242 8.18 5.76 12.76
N ALA A 243 9.46 6.16 12.78
CA ALA A 243 9.85 7.57 12.78
C ALA A 243 9.46 8.26 11.46
N LYS A 244 9.68 7.59 10.31
CA LYS A 244 9.22 8.09 9.00
C LYS A 244 7.70 8.27 8.96
N LYS A 245 6.93 7.30 9.46
CA LYS A 245 5.46 7.42 9.49
C LYS A 245 4.97 8.56 10.38
N ARG A 246 5.58 8.76 11.56
CA ARG A 246 5.26 9.91 12.44
C ARG A 246 5.55 11.24 11.76
N ARG A 247 6.68 11.33 11.06
CA ARG A 247 7.04 12.50 10.26
C ARG A 247 6.00 12.73 9.17
N ALA A 248 5.68 11.69 8.40
CA ALA A 248 4.70 11.77 7.33
C ALA A 248 3.34 12.30 7.82
N TYR A 249 2.83 11.78 8.95
CA TYR A 249 1.58 12.27 9.54
C TYR A 249 1.67 13.72 10.04
N LYS A 250 2.78 14.11 10.70
CA LYS A 250 2.97 15.47 11.21
C LYS A 250 3.07 16.51 10.10
N GLU A 251 3.78 16.16 9.03
CA GLU A 251 4.07 17.05 7.89
C GLU A 251 3.07 16.87 6.73
N MET A 252 2.07 16.00 6.88
CA MET A 252 1.10 15.61 5.84
C MET A 252 1.77 15.16 4.53
N LEU A 253 2.88 14.42 4.65
CA LEU A 253 3.59 13.83 3.52
C LEU A 253 2.96 12.49 3.16
N MET A 254 2.79 12.25 1.86
CA MET A 254 2.33 10.96 1.35
C MET A 254 3.43 9.90 1.52
N THR A 255 3.04 8.63 1.50
CA THR A 255 3.97 7.50 1.59
C THR A 255 3.87 6.61 0.37
N ALA A 256 4.92 5.84 0.08
CA ALA A 256 4.83 4.71 -0.83
C ALA A 256 3.87 3.63 -0.31
N HIS A 257 3.58 2.64 -1.17
CA HIS A 257 2.64 1.56 -0.87
C HIS A 257 3.09 0.68 0.30
N TRP A 258 4.39 0.53 0.56
CA TRP A 258 4.89 -0.29 1.68
C TRP A 258 4.45 0.29 3.05
N PRO A 259 3.55 -0.38 3.78
CA PRO A 259 2.87 0.25 4.92
C PRO A 259 3.66 0.11 6.22
N SER A 260 4.50 -0.91 6.33
CA SER A 260 5.12 -1.35 7.58
C SER A 260 6.56 -1.85 7.45
N ASP A 261 7.16 -1.93 6.26
CA ASP A 261 8.53 -2.45 6.06
C ASP A 261 9.20 -1.75 4.87
N ASP A 262 10.30 -1.04 5.11
CA ASP A 262 10.94 -0.11 4.16
C ASP A 262 10.02 1.03 3.74
N VAL A 263 9.48 1.76 4.72
CA VAL A 263 8.52 2.85 4.47
C VAL A 263 9.21 3.96 3.69
N GLY A 264 8.67 4.28 2.52
CA GLY A 264 9.08 5.43 1.69
C GLY A 264 8.19 6.65 1.97
N ILE A 265 8.79 7.83 2.10
CA ILE A 265 8.08 9.11 2.11
C ILE A 265 8.19 9.69 0.71
N MET A 266 7.07 10.16 0.16
CA MET A 266 7.08 10.90 -1.11
C MET A 266 7.33 12.37 -0.82
N GLU A 267 8.33 12.93 -1.48
CA GLU A 267 8.56 14.37 -1.41
C GLU A 267 7.42 15.12 -2.11
N ASN A 268 7.02 16.25 -1.55
CA ASN A 268 5.97 17.09 -2.13
C ASN A 268 6.52 17.99 -3.25
N TYR A 269 7.30 17.40 -4.15
CA TYR A 269 7.79 18.08 -5.35
C TYR A 269 6.76 17.90 -6.47
N LEU A 270 6.27 19.02 -6.99
CA LEU A 270 5.40 19.04 -8.15
C LEU A 270 6.20 19.58 -9.36
N PRO A 271 6.24 18.88 -10.51
CA PRO A 271 6.95 19.38 -11.68
C PRO A 271 6.47 20.76 -12.11
N SER A 272 7.34 21.57 -12.72
CA SER A 272 6.99 22.95 -13.12
C SER A 272 5.84 23.03 -14.14
N TYR A 273 5.65 21.98 -14.94
CA TYR A 273 4.58 21.85 -15.93
C TYR A 273 3.30 21.21 -15.38
N ALA A 274 3.29 20.80 -14.12
CA ALA A 274 2.11 20.20 -13.51
C ALA A 274 1.01 21.25 -13.28
N THR A 275 -0.24 20.82 -13.45
CA THR A 275 -1.42 21.64 -13.14
C THR A 275 -1.37 22.11 -11.69
N GLN A 276 -1.44 23.43 -11.48
CA GLN A 276 -1.50 24.02 -10.15
C GLN A 276 -2.97 24.14 -9.70
N PRO A 277 -3.28 23.84 -8.43
CA PRO A 277 -4.62 23.99 -7.91
C PRO A 277 -4.96 25.48 -7.74
N GLU A 278 -6.14 25.87 -8.20
CA GLU A 278 -6.69 27.24 -8.11
C GLU A 278 -8.12 27.23 -7.54
N PRO A 279 -8.32 27.66 -6.27
CA PRO A 279 -7.34 28.28 -5.38
C PRO A 279 -6.27 27.30 -4.90
N LYS A 280 -5.12 27.84 -4.44
CA LYS A 280 -4.02 27.05 -3.90
C LYS A 280 -4.54 26.07 -2.85
N HIS A 281 -4.34 24.78 -3.10
CA HIS A 281 -4.72 23.73 -2.17
C HIS A 281 -3.68 23.62 -1.04
N SER A 282 -4.14 23.77 0.20
CA SER A 282 -3.39 23.38 1.38
C SER A 282 -4.20 22.30 2.10
N VAL A 283 -3.64 21.09 2.14
CA VAL A 283 -4.25 19.98 2.86
C VAL A 283 -4.31 20.35 4.32
N THR A 284 -5.47 20.17 4.94
CA THR A 284 -5.60 20.18 6.39
C THR A 284 -6.00 18.79 6.82
N LEU A 285 -5.56 18.38 8.01
CA LEU A 285 -5.90 17.07 8.52
C LEU A 285 -7.40 17.03 8.85
N PRO A 286 -8.22 16.20 8.17
CA PRO A 286 -9.65 16.16 8.42
C PRO A 286 -9.95 15.50 9.77
N GLU A 287 -11.15 15.73 10.33
CA GLU A 287 -11.53 15.22 11.65
C GLU A 287 -11.45 13.68 11.74
N VAL A 288 -11.85 12.98 10.68
CA VAL A 288 -11.73 11.52 10.58
C VAL A 288 -10.29 11.04 10.81
N ALA A 289 -9.30 11.82 10.37
CA ALA A 289 -7.88 11.48 10.48
C ALA A 289 -7.27 11.82 11.84
N LYS A 290 -8.00 12.50 12.73
CA LYS A 290 -7.54 12.85 14.08
C LYS A 290 -7.90 11.78 15.13
N SER A 291 -8.70 10.79 14.74
CA SER A 291 -9.13 9.69 15.60
C SER A 291 -7.96 8.87 16.15
N THR A 292 -8.16 8.19 17.28
CA THR A 292 -7.15 7.30 17.86
C THR A 292 -6.78 6.17 16.91
N GLU A 293 -7.76 5.62 16.19
CA GLU A 293 -7.53 4.54 15.23
C GLU A 293 -6.64 4.99 14.07
N VAL A 294 -6.89 6.16 13.47
CA VAL A 294 -6.02 6.68 12.40
C VAL A 294 -4.62 6.98 12.93
N LYS A 295 -4.50 7.59 14.11
CA LYS A 295 -3.20 7.84 14.74
C LYS A 295 -2.42 6.54 14.97
N GLN A 296 -3.08 5.42 15.22
CA GLN A 296 -2.44 4.12 15.31
C GLN A 296 -2.05 3.56 13.94
N LEU A 297 -2.94 3.61 12.94
CA LEU A 297 -2.68 3.17 11.57
C LEU A 297 -1.50 3.92 10.91
N VAL A 298 -1.34 5.20 11.21
CA VAL A 298 -0.20 6.00 10.72
C VAL A 298 1.02 5.97 11.64
N GLY A 299 0.99 5.16 12.70
CA GLY A 299 2.11 5.04 13.65
C GLY A 299 2.41 6.29 14.48
N ALA A 300 1.53 7.31 14.45
CA ALA A 300 1.60 8.49 15.30
C ALA A 300 1.42 8.15 16.78
N THR A 301 0.59 7.17 17.10
CA THR A 301 0.37 6.65 18.45
C THR A 301 0.62 5.14 18.45
N PRO A 302 1.33 4.59 19.46
CA PRO A 302 1.55 3.16 19.54
C PRO A 302 0.26 2.39 19.84
N TYR A 303 0.18 1.15 19.36
CA TYR A 303 -0.80 0.20 19.86
C TYR A 303 -0.47 -0.20 21.29
N LYS A 304 -1.50 -0.37 22.13
CA LYS A 304 -1.31 -0.94 23.46
C LYS A 304 -1.05 -2.44 23.30
N VAL A 305 0.07 -2.91 23.84
CA VAL A 305 0.41 -4.34 23.84
C VAL A 305 -0.60 -5.06 24.73
N SER A 306 -1.31 -6.05 24.19
CA SER A 306 -2.19 -6.92 24.96
C SER A 306 -1.70 -8.38 24.86
N PRO A 307 -1.94 -9.24 25.86
CA PRO A 307 -1.61 -10.66 25.76
C PRO A 307 -2.32 -11.37 24.59
N LYS A 308 -3.42 -10.81 24.08
CA LYS A 308 -4.18 -11.31 22.92
C LYS A 308 -3.64 -10.83 21.57
N SER A 309 -2.65 -9.95 21.58
CA SER A 309 -2.02 -9.39 20.39
C SER A 309 -1.26 -10.47 19.63
N LYS A 310 -1.89 -11.06 18.62
CA LYS A 310 -1.24 -12.02 17.73
C LYS A 310 -0.24 -11.27 16.84
N VAL A 311 1.03 -11.69 16.91
CA VAL A 311 2.02 -11.40 15.87
C VAL A 311 1.74 -12.39 14.75
N PRO A 312 1.50 -11.93 13.51
CA PRO A 312 1.26 -12.83 12.40
C PRO A 312 2.44 -13.78 12.19
N ALA A 313 2.15 -15.05 11.86
CA ALA A 313 3.16 -16.02 11.48
C ALA A 313 3.79 -15.62 10.14
N GLY A 314 5.08 -15.89 9.94
CA GLY A 314 5.78 -15.56 8.70
C GLY A 314 6.07 -14.06 8.57
N ARG A 315 7.11 -13.59 9.25
CA ARG A 315 7.58 -12.21 9.10
C ARG A 315 8.34 -12.04 7.78
N PRO A 316 8.26 -10.88 7.12
CA PRO A 316 8.99 -10.63 5.90
C PRO A 316 10.50 -10.73 6.12
N LYS A 317 11.20 -11.41 5.21
CA LYS A 317 12.64 -11.67 5.30
C LYS A 317 13.35 -10.95 4.17
N TRP A 318 14.53 -10.43 4.48
CA TRP A 318 15.38 -9.77 3.49
C TRP A 318 16.57 -10.66 3.15
N ASP A 319 16.90 -10.74 1.87
CA ASP A 319 18.11 -11.41 1.40
C ASP A 319 19.34 -10.62 1.87
N PRO A 320 20.17 -11.19 2.76
CA PRO A 320 21.34 -10.50 3.31
C PRO A 320 22.43 -10.24 2.27
N THR A 321 22.43 -10.95 1.14
CA THR A 321 23.38 -10.75 0.05
C THR A 321 23.01 -9.55 -0.83
N LEU A 322 21.70 -9.27 -0.96
CA LEU A 322 21.20 -8.17 -1.79
C LEU A 322 20.93 -6.89 -0.99
N ARG A 323 20.43 -7.02 0.25
CA ARG A 323 20.13 -5.90 1.16
C ARG A 323 20.59 -6.21 2.59
N PRO A 324 21.92 -6.25 2.83
CA PRO A 324 22.48 -6.53 4.16
C PRO A 324 22.01 -5.52 5.24
N ASP A 325 21.77 -4.28 4.84
CA ASP A 325 21.25 -3.22 5.72
C ASP A 325 19.86 -3.58 6.25
N MET A 326 18.95 -4.03 5.38
CA MET A 326 17.58 -4.41 5.76
C MET A 326 17.54 -5.73 6.52
N ALA A 327 18.32 -6.72 6.08
CA ALA A 327 18.44 -7.98 6.80
C ALA A 327 18.93 -7.77 8.24
N LYS A 328 19.92 -6.89 8.45
CA LYS A 328 20.42 -6.55 9.78
C LYS A 328 19.41 -5.77 10.62
N ARG A 329 18.71 -4.79 10.03
CA ARG A 329 17.69 -3.99 10.73
C ARG A 329 16.54 -4.87 11.23
N THR A 330 16.07 -5.77 10.38
CA THR A 330 14.97 -6.67 10.73
C THR A 330 15.41 -7.76 11.73
N ALA A 331 16.62 -8.32 11.59
CA ALA A 331 17.16 -9.30 12.55
C ALA A 331 17.17 -8.81 14.01
N LYS A 332 17.51 -7.52 14.24
CA LYS A 332 17.48 -6.91 15.59
C LYS A 332 16.09 -6.82 16.22
N MET A 333 15.03 -6.81 15.40
CA MET A 333 13.67 -6.90 15.92
C MET A 333 13.35 -8.32 16.44
N TYR A 334 14.09 -9.32 15.95
CA TYR A 334 13.82 -10.74 16.17
C TYR A 334 14.70 -11.38 17.26
N SER A 335 15.82 -10.74 17.64
CA SER A 335 16.74 -11.23 18.68
C SER A 335 16.29 -10.97 20.13
N GLY A 336 15.12 -10.36 20.35
CA GLY A 336 14.62 -10.08 21.70
C GLY A 336 15.40 -9.01 22.47
N GLU A 337 16.38 -8.33 21.85
CA GLU A 337 17.23 -7.33 22.53
C GLU A 337 16.43 -6.11 23.03
N ASN A 338 15.28 -5.78 22.43
CA ASN A 338 14.38 -4.76 22.98
C ASN A 338 13.53 -5.28 24.17
N CYS A 339 13.30 -6.59 24.29
CA CYS A 339 12.60 -7.19 25.42
C CYS A 339 13.54 -7.36 26.62
N GLY A 340 14.79 -7.78 26.37
CA GLY A 340 15.82 -7.91 27.40
C GLY A 340 16.27 -6.57 28.01
N ALA A 341 16.32 -5.50 27.22
CA ALA A 341 16.65 -4.17 27.74
C ALA A 341 15.57 -3.60 28.67
N GLN A 342 14.28 -3.83 28.36
CA GLN A 342 13.16 -3.43 29.21
C GLN A 342 13.05 -4.30 30.48
N LEU A 343 13.27 -5.62 30.38
CA LEU A 343 13.31 -6.47 31.57
C LEU A 343 14.48 -6.12 32.49
N LYS A 344 15.68 -5.85 31.94
CA LYS A 344 16.85 -5.47 32.76
C LYS A 344 16.64 -4.13 33.47
N SER A 345 16.05 -3.14 32.80
CA SER A 345 15.77 -1.85 33.43
C SER A 345 14.66 -1.93 34.47
N LEU A 346 13.63 -2.76 34.26
CA LEU A 346 12.59 -3.02 35.27
C LEU A 346 13.16 -3.77 36.48
N LEU A 347 14.05 -4.74 36.25
CA LEU A 347 14.72 -5.49 37.31
C LEU A 347 15.62 -4.56 38.13
N LEU A 348 16.42 -3.70 37.48
CA LEU A 348 17.27 -2.70 38.14
C LEU A 348 16.45 -1.72 39.01
N LEU A 349 15.29 -1.28 38.53
CA LEU A 349 14.37 -0.42 39.29
C LEU A 349 13.78 -1.14 40.52
N LEU A 350 13.37 -2.39 40.36
CA LEU A 350 12.88 -3.23 41.47
C LEU A 350 13.98 -3.48 42.51
N THR A 351 15.21 -3.79 42.09
CA THR A 351 16.34 -3.97 43.01
C THR A 351 16.67 -2.68 43.75
N ALA A 352 16.64 -1.52 43.08
CA ALA A 352 16.88 -0.22 43.71
C ALA A 352 15.79 0.13 44.75
N LEU A 353 14.52 -0.16 44.46
CA LEU A 353 13.41 0.02 45.41
C LEU A 353 13.52 -0.90 46.63
N ILE A 354 13.90 -2.17 46.43
CA ILE A 354 14.11 -3.12 47.53
C ILE A 354 15.26 -2.67 48.43
N VAL A 355 16.38 -2.23 47.85
CA VAL A 355 17.53 -1.71 48.61
C VAL A 355 17.14 -0.45 49.38
N MET A 356 16.39 0.47 48.79
CA MET A 356 15.89 1.66 49.49
C MET A 356 14.96 1.30 50.66
N CYS A 357 14.03 0.34 50.50
CA CYS A 357 13.17 -0.12 51.59
C CYS A 357 13.96 -0.79 52.73
N LEU A 358 14.99 -1.58 52.41
CA LEU A 358 15.84 -2.23 53.41
C LEU A 358 16.72 -1.22 54.17
N CYS A 359 17.25 -0.21 53.48
CA CYS A 359 17.98 0.89 54.12
C CYS A 359 17.07 1.75 55.00
N TRP A 360 15.83 2.01 54.59
CA TRP A 360 14.85 2.78 55.38
C TRP A 360 14.49 2.06 56.68
N ASN A 361 14.31 0.74 56.65
CA ASN A 361 14.01 -0.07 57.85
C ASN A 361 15.20 -0.29 58.79
N SER A 362 16.41 0.13 58.39
CA SER A 362 17.63 0.03 59.21
C SER A 362 17.99 1.36 59.92
N LEU A 363 17.22 2.42 59.65
CA LEU A 363 17.41 3.78 60.19
C LEU A 363 16.29 4.19 61.19
N HIS A 364 15.44 3.24 61.57
CA HIS A 364 14.49 3.29 62.67
C HIS A 364 14.72 2.06 63.56
#